data_AF-W8VRE8-F1
#
_entry.id   AF-W8VRE8-F1
#
_cell.length_a   1.000
_cell.length_b   1.000
_cell.length_c   1.000
_cell.angle_alpha   90.00
_cell.angle_beta   90.00
_cell.angle_gamma   90.00
#
_symmetry.space_group_name_H-M   'P 1'
#
loop_
_entity.id
_entity.type
_entity.pdbx_description
1 polymer ?
#
loop_
_entity_poly.entity_id
_entity_poly.type
_entity_poly.pdbx_seq_one_letter_code
_entity_poly.pdbx_strand_id
1 'polypeptide(L)'
;MSDITIDRFEKKPKFISDLADFDNSKTELHIRADVKNRKLLNELNIEKLWLIGAKEKDIEQIFSLNQPKYVSLYQFLAKDLSCLENLNKCETLITEWNAKATELWNIESNPNLKKLAIRDYYKISDLSALEKATQIKSLSLDGGIDKKLKVDSLKVLSKLPQLEYLRLTNIKVAEESLEPITNLRNLKILELSNQFPTKEYANLAVKLTKTECSMFRPYHEVEIKDENGNLVYDRMIIGKRKPFLLSTKDQTRIEKYEKEFEKLKNNFAQ
;
A
#
# COMPACT_ATOMS: atom_id res chain seq x y z
N MET A 1 1.78 -5.13 15.01
CA MET A 1 2.16 -4.24 13.89
C MET A 1 2.74 -2.98 14.48
N SER A 2 3.84 -2.46 13.93
CA SER A 2 4.44 -1.21 14.41
C SER A 2 3.53 -0.02 14.07
N ASP A 3 3.59 1.04 14.86
CA ASP A 3 2.78 2.25 14.66
C ASP A 3 3.00 2.94 13.30
N ILE A 4 4.04 2.56 12.55
CA ILE A 4 4.34 3.09 11.22
C ILE A 4 3.77 2.25 10.08
N THR A 5 3.34 1.01 10.32
CA THR A 5 2.79 0.14 9.27
C THR A 5 1.32 0.46 8.98
N ILE A 6 0.87 0.07 7.79
CA ILE A 6 -0.55 0.06 7.40
C ILE A 6 -0.97 -1.40 7.27
N ASP A 7 -1.93 -1.82 8.10
CA ASP A 7 -2.46 -3.18 8.04
C ASP A 7 -3.17 -3.42 6.69
N ARG A 8 -2.83 -4.52 6.03
CA ARG A 8 -3.53 -4.97 4.83
C ARG A 8 -4.85 -5.65 5.17
N PHE A 9 -4.89 -6.37 6.29
CA PHE A 9 -6.01 -7.20 6.70
C PHE A 9 -6.63 -6.62 7.97
N GLU A 10 -7.12 -5.38 7.86
CA GLU A 10 -7.68 -4.62 8.95
C GLU A 10 -8.66 -5.45 9.78
N LYS A 11 -8.48 -5.47 11.11
CA LYS A 11 -9.46 -6.01 12.04
C LYS A 11 -10.62 -5.04 12.19
N LYS A 12 -11.73 -5.33 11.51
CA LYS A 12 -12.95 -4.50 11.50
C LYS A 12 -13.89 -4.86 12.66
N PRO A 13 -14.65 -3.90 13.22
CA PRO A 13 -15.72 -4.21 14.17
C PRO A 13 -16.90 -4.90 13.45
N LYS A 14 -17.88 -5.35 14.24
CA LYS A 14 -19.12 -5.92 13.71
C LYS A 14 -19.80 -4.90 12.80
N PHE A 15 -20.32 -5.39 11.66
CA PHE A 15 -21.06 -4.59 10.71
C PHE A 15 -22.38 -4.08 11.31
N ILE A 16 -22.72 -2.82 11.04
CA ILE A 16 -23.95 -2.15 11.48
C ILE A 16 -24.81 -1.78 10.27
N SER A 17 -26.04 -2.27 10.21
CA SER A 17 -27.00 -1.98 9.12
C SER A 17 -27.90 -0.79 9.41
N ASP A 18 -28.09 -0.45 10.68
CA ASP A 18 -28.90 0.67 11.16
C ASP A 18 -28.16 1.36 12.33
N LEU A 19 -27.91 2.66 12.23
CA LEU A 19 -27.22 3.40 13.27
C LEU A 19 -28.05 3.57 14.55
N ALA A 20 -29.35 3.31 14.52
CA ALA A 20 -30.16 3.27 15.75
C ALA A 20 -29.74 2.13 16.70
N ASP A 21 -29.09 1.09 16.18
CA ASP A 21 -28.60 -0.06 16.95
C ASP A 21 -27.14 0.10 17.40
N PHE A 22 -26.52 1.26 17.15
CA PHE A 22 -25.12 1.49 17.48
C PHE A 22 -24.94 1.71 18.99
N ASP A 23 -23.95 1.03 19.57
CA ASP A 23 -23.52 1.26 20.94
C ASP A 23 -22.66 2.52 21.01
N ASN A 24 -23.24 3.63 21.50
CA ASN A 24 -22.59 4.94 21.59
C ASN A 24 -21.35 4.97 22.48
N SER A 25 -21.05 3.91 23.25
CA SER A 25 -19.77 3.78 23.96
C SER A 25 -18.61 3.37 23.04
N LYS A 26 -18.89 2.92 21.81
CA LYS A 26 -17.88 2.52 20.81
C LYS A 26 -17.46 3.69 19.93
N THR A 27 -16.20 3.66 19.52
CA THR A 27 -15.61 4.66 18.60
C THR A 27 -15.23 4.08 17.24
N GLU A 28 -15.45 2.77 17.04
CA GLU A 28 -15.13 2.03 15.82
C GLU A 28 -16.43 1.61 15.12
N LEU A 29 -16.62 2.04 13.88
CA LEU A 29 -17.86 1.85 13.13
C LEU A 29 -17.60 1.22 11.76
N HIS A 30 -18.34 0.16 11.43
CA HIS A 30 -18.26 -0.50 10.12
C HIS A 30 -19.65 -0.55 9.48
N ILE A 31 -19.83 0.20 8.38
CA ILE A 31 -21.13 0.43 7.74
C ILE A 31 -21.01 0.39 6.21
N ARG A 32 -22.15 0.21 5.53
CA ARG A 32 -22.28 0.59 4.11
C ARG A 32 -22.65 2.07 4.01
N ALA A 33 -22.38 2.68 2.86
CA ALA A 33 -22.79 4.05 2.60
C ALA A 33 -24.29 4.23 2.86
N ASP A 34 -25.15 3.37 2.34
CA ASP A 34 -26.61 3.38 2.48
C ASP A 34 -27.15 2.94 3.86
N VAL A 35 -26.35 3.06 4.94
CA VAL A 35 -26.79 2.73 6.31
C VAL A 35 -28.07 3.47 6.71
N LYS A 36 -28.98 2.75 7.37
CA LYS A 36 -30.21 3.36 7.90
C LYS A 36 -29.89 4.30 9.06
N ASN A 37 -30.68 5.37 9.19
CA ASN A 37 -30.50 6.44 10.17
C ASN A 37 -29.12 7.15 10.09
N ARG A 38 -28.54 7.27 8.88
CA ARG A 38 -27.24 7.93 8.60
C ARG A 38 -27.06 9.28 9.31
N LYS A 39 -28.11 10.08 9.50
CA LYS A 39 -28.06 11.40 10.17
C LYS A 39 -27.55 11.33 11.61
N LEU A 40 -27.73 10.18 12.29
CA LEU A 40 -27.24 9.98 13.66
C LEU A 40 -25.72 10.09 13.78
N LEU A 41 -24.96 9.96 12.68
CA LEU A 41 -23.51 10.16 12.67
C LEU A 41 -23.04 11.48 13.32
N ASN A 42 -23.87 12.54 13.24
CA ASN A 42 -23.55 13.85 13.84
C ASN A 42 -23.50 13.83 15.38
N GLU A 43 -24.10 12.82 16.00
CA GLU A 43 -24.18 12.68 17.46
C GLU A 43 -23.16 11.65 18.00
N LEU A 44 -22.48 10.93 17.11
CA LEU A 44 -21.56 9.85 17.48
C LEU A 44 -20.10 10.33 17.54
N ASN A 45 -19.32 9.78 18.48
CA ASN A 45 -17.88 10.01 18.55
C ASN A 45 -17.11 8.89 17.85
N ILE A 46 -17.10 8.90 16.51
CA ILE A 46 -16.41 7.88 15.71
C ILE A 46 -14.97 8.28 15.47
N GLU A 47 -14.03 7.47 15.96
CA GLU A 47 -12.60 7.64 15.72
C GLU A 47 -12.13 6.87 14.49
N LYS A 48 -12.71 5.69 14.24
CA LYS A 48 -12.38 4.84 13.09
C LYS A 48 -13.63 4.40 12.34
N LEU A 49 -13.63 4.66 11.04
CA LEU A 49 -14.73 4.34 10.15
C LEU A 49 -14.28 3.42 9.02
N TRP A 50 -14.93 2.26 8.90
CA TRP A 50 -14.90 1.41 7.72
C TRP A 50 -16.19 1.61 6.94
N LEU A 51 -16.06 2.11 5.71
CA LEU A 51 -17.18 2.48 4.86
C LEU A 51 -17.14 1.69 3.56
N ILE A 52 -18.25 1.03 3.24
CA ILE A 52 -18.38 0.20 2.03
C ILE A 52 -19.29 0.88 1.00
N GLY A 53 -18.85 0.92 -0.26
CA GLY A 53 -19.72 1.21 -1.41
C GLY A 53 -20.07 2.69 -1.58
N ALA A 54 -19.25 3.60 -1.05
CA ALA A 54 -19.51 5.03 -1.09
C ALA A 54 -19.23 5.65 -2.47
N LYS A 55 -20.08 6.60 -2.89
CA LYS A 55 -19.84 7.52 -4.01
C LYS A 55 -19.45 8.90 -3.48
N GLU A 56 -19.11 9.83 -4.35
CA GLU A 56 -18.71 11.22 -4.03
C GLU A 56 -19.70 11.88 -3.05
N LYS A 57 -20.99 11.87 -3.39
CA LYS A 57 -22.05 12.46 -2.54
C LYS A 57 -22.18 11.79 -1.17
N ASP A 58 -21.90 10.48 -1.08
CA ASP A 58 -21.93 9.79 0.21
C ASP A 58 -20.77 10.24 1.09
N ILE A 59 -19.57 10.38 0.52
CA ILE A 59 -18.37 10.90 1.20
C ILE A 59 -18.62 12.31 1.73
N GLU A 60 -19.11 13.21 0.87
CA GLU A 60 -19.42 14.60 1.25
C GLU A 60 -20.43 14.65 2.41
N GLN A 61 -21.53 13.89 2.31
CA GLN A 61 -22.55 13.87 3.35
C GLN A 61 -22.04 13.26 4.66
N ILE A 62 -21.42 12.09 4.61
CA ILE A 62 -20.92 11.39 5.81
C ILE A 62 -19.87 12.23 6.52
N PHE A 63 -18.93 12.81 5.79
CA PHE A 63 -17.86 13.59 6.40
C PHE A 63 -18.28 15.01 6.80
N SER A 64 -19.41 15.51 6.30
CA SER A 64 -20.04 16.71 6.88
C SER A 64 -20.62 16.46 8.28
N LEU A 65 -21.01 15.21 8.60
CA LEU A 65 -21.61 14.83 9.87
C LEU A 65 -20.58 14.35 10.89
N ASN A 66 -19.54 13.65 10.45
CA ASN A 66 -18.53 13.08 11.33
C ASN A 66 -17.13 13.15 10.72
N GLN A 67 -16.11 13.39 11.54
CA GLN A 67 -14.72 13.57 11.07
C GLN A 67 -13.78 12.59 11.78
N PRO A 68 -13.78 11.30 11.40
CA PRO A 68 -12.92 10.28 12.02
C PRO A 68 -11.43 10.52 11.74
N LYS A 69 -10.58 10.03 12.63
CA LYS A 69 -9.12 10.04 12.46
C LYS A 69 -8.63 8.91 11.57
N TYR A 70 -9.39 7.83 11.48
CA TYR A 70 -9.08 6.67 10.65
C TYR A 70 -10.26 6.39 9.73
N VAL A 71 -9.99 6.35 8.42
CA VAL A 71 -11.01 6.10 7.40
C VAL A 71 -10.51 5.02 6.46
N SER A 72 -11.27 3.93 6.35
CA SER A 72 -11.06 2.86 5.38
C SER A 72 -12.26 2.77 4.45
N LEU A 73 -12.03 3.06 3.17
CA LEU A 73 -13.04 3.05 2.11
C LEU A 73 -12.84 1.81 1.25
N TYR A 74 -13.82 0.92 1.24
CA TYR A 74 -13.83 -0.26 0.38
C TYR A 74 -14.93 -0.15 -0.67
N GLN A 75 -14.67 -0.58 -1.90
CA GLN A 75 -15.54 -0.32 -3.05
C GLN A 75 -15.82 1.18 -3.15
N PHE A 76 -14.76 1.99 -3.24
CA PHE A 76 -14.92 3.43 -3.37
C PHE A 76 -15.23 3.80 -4.81
N LEU A 77 -16.47 4.23 -5.08
CA LEU A 77 -17.03 4.36 -6.41
C LEU A 77 -16.98 5.79 -6.97
N ALA A 78 -16.10 6.63 -6.44
CA ALA A 78 -15.90 8.01 -6.90
C ALA A 78 -15.06 8.09 -8.18
N LYS A 79 -15.49 8.90 -9.14
CA LYS A 79 -14.71 9.32 -10.30
C LYS A 79 -13.84 10.53 -9.97
N ASP A 80 -14.41 11.51 -9.27
CA ASP A 80 -13.70 12.68 -8.77
C ASP A 80 -13.36 12.48 -7.29
N LEU A 81 -12.06 12.51 -6.98
CA LEU A 81 -11.57 12.26 -5.64
C LEU A 81 -11.53 13.51 -4.75
N SER A 82 -11.90 14.69 -5.26
CA SER A 82 -11.93 15.95 -4.48
C SER A 82 -12.83 15.86 -3.24
N CYS A 83 -13.82 14.96 -3.21
CA CYS A 83 -14.61 14.67 -2.01
C CYS A 83 -13.76 14.24 -0.79
N LEU A 84 -12.55 13.70 -1.00
CA LEU A 84 -11.60 13.33 0.05
C LEU A 84 -10.91 14.55 0.70
N GLU A 85 -10.92 15.71 0.05
CA GLU A 85 -10.33 16.95 0.59
C GLU A 85 -11.06 17.42 1.85
N ASN A 86 -12.30 16.99 2.07
CA ASN A 86 -13.10 17.31 3.26
C ASN A 86 -12.68 16.54 4.53
N LEU A 87 -11.73 15.60 4.44
CA LEU A 87 -11.22 14.80 5.56
C LEU A 87 -10.19 15.56 6.41
N ASN A 88 -10.67 16.57 7.14
CA ASN A 88 -9.81 17.53 7.84
C ASN A 88 -9.13 16.95 9.09
N LYS A 89 -9.75 15.97 9.76
CA LYS A 89 -9.19 15.31 10.97
C LYS A 89 -8.50 13.97 10.68
N CYS A 90 -8.55 13.49 9.45
CA CYS A 90 -8.07 12.17 9.10
C CYS A 90 -6.54 12.08 9.21
N GLU A 91 -6.06 11.10 9.98
CA GLU A 91 -4.64 10.78 10.15
C GLU A 91 -4.25 9.52 9.37
N THR A 92 -5.20 8.61 9.11
CA THR A 92 -4.99 7.39 8.32
C THR A 92 -6.14 7.21 7.33
N LEU A 93 -5.79 7.24 6.05
CA LEU A 93 -6.72 7.00 4.95
C LEU A 93 -6.32 5.74 4.19
N ILE A 94 -7.21 4.77 4.13
CA ILE A 94 -7.11 3.58 3.29
C ILE A 94 -8.23 3.66 2.28
N THR A 95 -7.90 3.57 0.99
CA THR A 95 -8.90 3.51 -0.07
C THR A 95 -8.62 2.32 -0.96
N GLU A 96 -9.66 1.54 -1.24
CA GLU A 96 -9.55 0.28 -1.95
C GLU A 96 -10.68 0.10 -2.97
N TRP A 97 -10.30 -0.47 -4.11
CA TRP A 97 -11.20 -0.84 -5.20
C TRP A 97 -11.95 0.38 -5.78
N ASN A 98 -11.19 1.24 -6.47
CA ASN A 98 -11.73 2.33 -7.27
C ASN A 98 -11.47 2.09 -8.76
N ALA A 99 -12.56 1.88 -9.50
CA ALA A 99 -12.53 1.56 -10.93
C ALA A 99 -12.74 2.79 -11.84
N LYS A 100 -12.87 3.99 -11.27
CA LYS A 100 -13.37 5.17 -11.98
C LYS A 100 -12.39 6.34 -12.03
N ALA A 101 -11.74 6.65 -10.91
CA ALA A 101 -10.83 7.78 -10.80
C ALA A 101 -9.61 7.62 -11.72
N THR A 102 -9.22 8.71 -12.35
CA THR A 102 -8.07 8.80 -13.26
C THR A 102 -6.94 9.65 -12.70
N GLU A 103 -7.22 10.43 -11.65
CA GLU A 103 -6.30 11.32 -10.98
C GLU A 103 -6.48 11.23 -9.47
N LEU A 104 -5.43 11.57 -8.74
CA LEU A 104 -5.48 11.74 -7.29
C LEU A 104 -6.00 13.15 -6.95
N TRP A 105 -6.54 13.32 -5.75
CA TRP A 105 -7.03 14.60 -5.26
C TRP A 105 -5.89 15.50 -4.78
N ASN A 106 -6.20 16.73 -4.39
CA ASN A 106 -5.22 17.61 -3.74
C ASN A 106 -4.92 17.11 -2.31
N ILE A 107 -3.88 16.31 -2.14
CA ILE A 107 -3.50 15.71 -0.85
C ILE A 107 -3.08 16.77 0.19
N GLU A 108 -2.67 17.98 -0.25
CA GLU A 108 -2.38 19.10 0.67
C GLU A 108 -3.60 19.53 1.49
N SER A 109 -4.81 19.29 0.99
CA SER A 109 -6.05 19.56 1.73
C SER A 109 -6.21 18.69 2.98
N ASN A 110 -5.38 17.65 3.17
CA ASN A 110 -5.38 16.78 4.35
C ASN A 110 -4.08 16.92 5.18
N PRO A 111 -3.88 18.05 5.90
CA PRO A 111 -2.62 18.34 6.59
C PRO A 111 -2.30 17.37 7.74
N ASN A 112 -3.30 16.67 8.28
CA ASN A 112 -3.14 15.69 9.36
C ASN A 112 -2.80 14.27 8.87
N LEU A 113 -2.86 14.01 7.57
CA LEU A 113 -2.75 12.67 7.01
C LEU A 113 -1.32 12.12 7.14
N LYS A 114 -1.11 11.14 8.02
CA LYS A 114 0.22 10.52 8.24
C LYS A 114 0.37 9.20 7.50
N LYS A 115 -0.74 8.51 7.24
CA LYS A 115 -0.75 7.19 6.59
C LYS A 115 -1.73 7.18 5.43
N LEU A 116 -1.26 6.77 4.26
CA LEU A 116 -2.07 6.68 3.06
C LEU A 116 -1.89 5.30 2.39
N ALA A 117 -2.99 4.62 2.13
CA ALA A 117 -3.03 3.47 1.25
C ALA A 117 -4.00 3.68 0.09
N ILE A 118 -3.51 3.49 -1.12
CA ILE A 118 -4.28 3.50 -2.37
C ILE A 118 -4.14 2.12 -3.00
N ARG A 119 -5.24 1.38 -3.04
CA ARG A 119 -5.25 -0.04 -3.43
C ARG A 119 -6.26 -0.30 -4.54
N ASP A 120 -5.83 -1.00 -5.58
CA ASP A 120 -6.67 -1.40 -6.72
C ASP A 120 -7.31 -0.20 -7.48
N TYR A 121 -6.46 0.78 -7.81
CA TYR A 121 -6.79 1.94 -8.66
C TYR A 121 -6.20 1.75 -10.06
N TYR A 122 -6.80 0.90 -10.90
CA TYR A 122 -6.18 0.51 -12.17
C TYR A 122 -6.20 1.58 -13.29
N LYS A 123 -6.83 2.75 -13.05
CA LYS A 123 -6.92 3.88 -13.99
C LYS A 123 -6.04 5.07 -13.63
N ILE A 124 -5.42 5.07 -12.46
CA ILE A 124 -4.46 6.10 -12.06
C ILE A 124 -3.06 5.65 -12.50
N SER A 125 -2.36 6.51 -13.24
CA SER A 125 -0.95 6.31 -13.61
C SER A 125 -0.04 7.45 -13.18
N ASP A 126 -0.56 8.68 -13.16
CA ASP A 126 0.14 9.84 -12.63
C ASP A 126 0.01 9.90 -11.10
N LEU A 127 1.15 10.06 -10.44
CA LEU A 127 1.29 10.15 -8.99
C LEU A 127 1.73 11.56 -8.54
N SER A 128 1.76 12.55 -9.44
CA SER A 128 2.23 13.92 -9.18
C SER A 128 1.58 14.59 -7.97
N ALA A 129 0.31 14.29 -7.67
CA ALA A 129 -0.37 14.79 -6.47
C ALA A 129 0.32 14.41 -5.15
N LEU A 130 1.10 13.32 -5.14
CA LEU A 130 1.88 12.90 -3.97
C LEU A 130 3.12 13.78 -3.74
N GLU A 131 3.58 14.60 -4.69
CA GLU A 131 4.80 15.41 -4.54
C GLU A 131 4.74 16.36 -3.34
N LYS A 132 3.53 16.80 -3.01
CA LYS A 132 3.29 17.74 -1.93
C LYS A 132 2.85 17.08 -0.62
N ALA A 133 2.69 15.76 -0.61
CA ALA A 133 2.24 14.99 0.55
C ALA A 133 3.37 14.73 1.58
N THR A 134 4.16 15.77 1.87
CA THR A 134 5.38 15.69 2.69
C THR A 134 5.15 15.33 4.16
N GLN A 135 3.90 15.43 4.63
CA GLN A 135 3.46 15.01 5.96
C GLN A 135 3.33 13.48 6.12
N ILE A 136 3.24 12.73 5.02
CA ILE A 136 3.02 11.29 5.03
C ILE A 136 4.28 10.56 5.50
N LYS A 137 4.10 9.68 6.49
CA LYS A 137 5.13 8.77 7.03
C LYS A 137 4.98 7.34 6.54
N SER A 138 3.78 6.96 6.10
CA SER A 138 3.47 5.60 5.69
C SER A 138 2.68 5.61 4.39
N LEU A 139 3.23 5.02 3.33
CA LEU A 139 2.60 4.96 2.02
C LEU A 139 2.47 3.52 1.53
N SER A 140 1.27 3.15 1.08
CA SER A 140 1.00 1.87 0.40
C SER A 140 0.38 2.15 -0.96
N LEU A 141 1.02 1.71 -2.03
CA LEU A 141 0.47 1.74 -3.39
C LEU A 141 0.40 0.31 -3.90
N ASP A 142 -0.82 -0.23 -3.98
CA ASP A 142 -1.01 -1.64 -4.32
C ASP A 142 -1.94 -1.83 -5.52
N GLY A 143 -1.58 -2.75 -6.40
CA GLY A 143 -2.52 -3.29 -7.38
C GLY A 143 -3.57 -4.19 -6.72
N GLY A 144 -4.68 -4.43 -7.42
CA GLY A 144 -5.70 -5.40 -7.02
C GLY A 144 -5.23 -6.84 -7.22
N ILE A 145 -6.15 -7.79 -7.03
CA ILE A 145 -5.88 -9.23 -7.24
C ILE A 145 -5.62 -9.51 -8.73
N ASP A 146 -6.47 -8.98 -9.60
CA ASP A 146 -6.43 -9.27 -11.05
C ASP A 146 -5.64 -8.23 -11.85
N LYS A 147 -5.58 -7.00 -11.36
CA LYS A 147 -5.02 -5.86 -12.09
C LYS A 147 -3.90 -5.19 -11.32
N LYS A 148 -2.77 -5.04 -12.00
CA LYS A 148 -1.66 -4.23 -11.49
C LYS A 148 -2.03 -2.76 -11.48
N LEU A 149 -1.57 -2.05 -10.46
CA LEU A 149 -1.47 -0.59 -10.51
C LEU A 149 -0.37 -0.24 -11.51
N LYS A 150 -0.70 0.47 -12.60
CA LYS A 150 0.27 0.85 -13.63
C LYS A 150 0.60 2.33 -13.46
N VAL A 151 1.84 2.64 -13.11
CA VAL A 151 2.28 4.01 -12.86
C VAL A 151 3.35 4.41 -13.86
N ASP A 152 3.34 5.68 -14.24
CA ASP A 152 4.28 6.20 -15.23
C ASP A 152 5.68 6.30 -14.64
N SER A 153 5.79 6.74 -13.39
CA SER A 153 7.07 6.86 -12.69
C SER A 153 6.92 6.79 -11.17
N LEU A 154 8.01 6.46 -10.48
CA LEU A 154 8.15 6.56 -9.03
C LEU A 154 8.93 7.81 -8.58
N LYS A 155 9.31 8.72 -9.50
CA LYS A 155 10.15 9.90 -9.19
C LYS A 155 9.59 10.75 -8.05
N VAL A 156 8.27 10.84 -7.94
CA VAL A 156 7.57 11.52 -6.84
C VAL A 156 8.01 11.04 -5.46
N LEU A 157 8.38 9.77 -5.29
CA LEU A 157 8.82 9.23 -4.00
C LEU A 157 10.07 9.95 -3.47
N SER A 158 10.93 10.48 -4.35
CA SER A 158 12.09 11.27 -3.93
C SER A 158 11.71 12.60 -3.25
N LYS A 159 10.46 13.04 -3.39
CA LYS A 159 9.91 14.24 -2.74
C LYS A 159 9.29 13.95 -1.37
N LEU A 160 9.31 12.70 -0.91
CA LEU A 160 8.73 12.25 0.35
C LEU A 160 9.80 11.77 1.35
N PRO A 161 10.77 12.61 1.75
CA PRO A 161 11.92 12.19 2.55
C PRO A 161 11.56 11.75 3.97
N GLN A 162 10.34 12.04 4.45
CA GLN A 162 9.85 11.66 5.77
C GLN A 162 9.22 10.26 5.82
N LEU A 163 9.16 9.53 4.69
CA LEU A 163 8.62 8.17 4.66
C LEU A 163 9.45 7.23 5.55
N GLU A 164 8.76 6.57 6.48
CA GLU A 164 9.28 5.54 7.37
C GLU A 164 8.80 4.13 6.94
N TYR A 165 7.66 4.05 6.24
CA TYR A 165 7.10 2.82 5.68
C TYR A 165 6.68 3.04 4.23
N LEU A 166 7.13 2.15 3.33
CA LEU A 166 6.71 2.12 1.94
C LEU A 166 6.36 0.69 1.53
N ARG A 167 5.18 0.52 0.97
CA ARG A 167 4.72 -0.73 0.37
C ARG A 167 4.34 -0.51 -1.08
N LEU A 168 4.94 -1.29 -1.97
CA LEU A 168 4.65 -1.32 -3.40
C LEU A 168 4.42 -2.76 -3.85
N THR A 169 3.17 -3.22 -3.81
CA THR A 169 2.83 -4.60 -4.20
C THR A 169 1.90 -4.65 -5.41
N ASN A 170 2.16 -5.59 -6.32
CA ASN A 170 1.44 -5.72 -7.57
C ASN A 170 1.38 -4.44 -8.42
N ILE A 171 2.48 -3.71 -8.47
CA ILE A 171 2.64 -2.47 -9.25
C ILE A 171 3.47 -2.74 -10.52
N LYS A 172 3.16 -2.03 -11.60
CA LYS A 172 4.00 -1.96 -12.81
C LYS A 172 4.42 -0.51 -13.04
N VAL A 173 5.72 -0.25 -12.97
CA VAL A 173 6.32 1.05 -13.29
C VAL A 173 6.83 1.01 -14.72
N ALA A 174 6.56 2.03 -15.53
CA ALA A 174 6.92 2.05 -16.95
C ALA A 174 8.44 1.85 -17.19
N GLU A 175 9.27 2.54 -16.41
CA GLU A 175 10.74 2.47 -16.49
C GLU A 175 11.33 1.21 -15.79
N GLU A 176 10.50 0.40 -15.12
CA GLU A 176 10.92 -0.78 -14.33
C GLU A 176 12.06 -0.49 -13.33
N SER A 177 12.17 0.75 -12.85
CA SER A 177 13.20 1.18 -11.91
C SER A 177 12.64 1.49 -10.52
N LEU A 178 13.46 1.20 -9.51
CA LEU A 178 13.26 1.54 -8.10
C LEU A 178 14.23 2.63 -7.63
N GLU A 179 15.01 3.23 -8.53
CA GLU A 179 16.03 4.24 -8.21
C GLU A 179 15.52 5.38 -7.29
N PRO A 180 14.30 5.93 -7.48
CA PRO A 180 13.80 7.02 -6.62
C PRO A 180 13.70 6.65 -5.13
N ILE A 181 13.55 5.36 -4.81
CA ILE A 181 13.43 4.86 -3.44
C ILE A 181 14.77 4.98 -2.69
N THR A 182 15.91 5.05 -3.40
CA THR A 182 17.24 5.24 -2.79
C THR A 182 17.38 6.56 -2.03
N ASN A 183 16.52 7.55 -2.32
CA ASN A 183 16.48 8.84 -1.64
C ASN A 183 15.73 8.81 -0.29
N LEU A 184 15.01 7.73 0.02
CA LEU A 184 14.22 7.59 1.25
C LEU A 184 15.08 7.17 2.44
N ARG A 185 15.91 8.10 2.95
CA ARG A 185 16.89 7.83 4.01
C ARG A 185 16.28 7.48 5.38
N ASN A 186 15.02 7.87 5.61
CA ASN A 186 14.29 7.57 6.85
C ASN A 186 13.47 6.27 6.78
N LEU A 187 13.53 5.55 5.65
CA LEU A 187 12.72 4.37 5.44
C LEU A 187 13.18 3.25 6.38
N LYS A 188 12.26 2.79 7.23
CA LYS A 188 12.49 1.71 8.20
C LYS A 188 12.03 0.37 7.64
N ILE A 189 10.90 0.35 6.94
CA ILE A 189 10.30 -0.87 6.39
C ILE A 189 9.96 -0.63 4.92
N LEU A 190 10.43 -1.53 4.06
CA LEU A 190 10.15 -1.54 2.63
C LEU A 190 9.58 -2.90 2.21
N GLU A 191 8.34 -2.88 1.73
CA GLU A 191 7.66 -4.07 1.22
C GLU A 191 7.51 -3.98 -0.30
N LEU A 192 8.14 -4.90 -1.02
CA LEU A 192 8.12 -4.96 -2.48
C LEU A 192 7.61 -6.31 -2.96
N SER A 193 6.86 -6.30 -4.06
CA SER A 193 6.61 -7.53 -4.82
C SER A 193 7.78 -7.86 -5.76
N ASN A 194 8.03 -9.14 -6.02
CA ASN A 194 9.13 -9.61 -6.87
C ASN A 194 8.88 -9.35 -8.38
N GLN A 195 8.82 -8.07 -8.79
CA GLN A 195 8.38 -7.65 -10.13
C GLN A 195 9.39 -6.76 -10.88
N PHE A 196 10.51 -6.38 -10.25
CA PHE A 196 11.57 -5.56 -10.82
C PHE A 196 12.84 -6.36 -11.14
N PRO A 197 13.72 -5.92 -12.05
CA PRO A 197 14.99 -6.58 -12.31
C PRO A 197 15.85 -6.77 -11.04
N THR A 198 16.60 -7.87 -10.93
CA THR A 198 17.44 -8.19 -9.75
C THR A 198 18.36 -7.04 -9.33
N LYS A 199 18.90 -6.29 -10.30
CA LYS A 199 19.78 -5.13 -10.06
C LYS A 199 19.11 -4.03 -9.23
N GLU A 200 17.80 -3.83 -9.35
CA GLU A 200 17.10 -2.78 -8.60
C GLU A 200 17.06 -3.11 -7.11
N TYR A 201 16.78 -4.36 -6.75
CA TYR A 201 16.84 -4.80 -5.35
C TYR A 201 18.25 -4.79 -4.78
N ALA A 202 19.25 -5.20 -5.57
CA ALA A 202 20.65 -5.16 -5.16
C ALA A 202 21.13 -3.72 -4.89
N ASN A 203 20.75 -2.76 -5.75
CA ASN A 203 21.04 -1.34 -5.53
C ASN A 203 20.40 -0.83 -4.23
N LEU A 204 19.10 -1.10 -4.03
CA LEU A 204 18.41 -0.70 -2.80
C LEU A 204 19.05 -1.31 -1.54
N ALA A 205 19.45 -2.59 -1.59
CA ALA A 205 20.11 -3.26 -0.48
C ALA A 205 21.41 -2.57 -0.04
N VAL A 206 22.13 -1.93 -0.99
CA VAL A 206 23.33 -1.14 -0.70
C VAL A 206 23.01 0.26 -0.22
N LYS A 207 22.01 0.93 -0.81
CA LYS A 207 21.68 2.33 -0.47
C LYS A 207 20.86 2.47 0.81
N LEU A 208 20.10 1.45 1.19
CA LEU A 208 19.13 1.46 2.29
C LEU A 208 19.51 0.44 3.39
N THR A 209 20.73 0.53 3.90
CA THR A 209 21.29 -0.43 4.87
C THR A 209 20.58 -0.50 6.22
N LYS A 210 19.76 0.51 6.56
CA LYS A 210 18.96 0.58 7.79
C LYS A 210 17.50 0.19 7.59
N THR A 211 17.12 -0.21 6.38
CA THR A 211 15.75 -0.55 6.01
C THR A 211 15.54 -2.05 6.02
N GLU A 212 14.51 -2.50 6.72
CA GLU A 212 14.04 -3.87 6.65
C GLU A 212 13.33 -4.12 5.30
N CYS A 213 13.84 -5.06 4.52
CA CYS A 213 13.20 -5.49 3.28
C CYS A 213 13.50 -6.97 3.02
N SER A 214 12.44 -7.77 2.81
CA SER A 214 12.60 -9.19 2.48
C SER A 214 13.30 -9.44 1.14
N MET A 215 13.33 -8.43 0.25
CA MET A 215 13.92 -8.51 -1.08
C MET A 215 15.41 -8.14 -1.15
N PHE A 216 16.06 -7.77 -0.04
CA PHE A 216 17.50 -7.41 0.00
C PHE A 216 18.44 -8.62 0.07
N ARG A 217 18.05 -9.70 -0.59
CA ARG A 217 18.75 -11.00 -0.62
C ARG A 217 18.60 -11.63 -2.01
N PRO A 218 19.40 -12.65 -2.35
CA PRO A 218 19.32 -13.30 -3.66
C PRO A 218 18.03 -14.12 -3.87
N TYR A 219 17.40 -14.61 -2.80
CA TYR A 219 16.13 -15.33 -2.84
C TYR A 219 15.34 -15.17 -1.54
N HIS A 220 14.06 -15.53 -1.59
CA HIS A 220 13.22 -15.72 -0.43
C HIS A 220 12.92 -17.21 -0.24
N GLU A 221 12.83 -17.67 1.01
CA GLU A 221 12.36 -19.02 1.31
C GLU A 221 10.84 -19.07 1.17
N VAL A 222 10.34 -20.12 0.54
CA VAL A 222 8.91 -20.33 0.33
C VAL A 222 8.57 -21.79 0.60
N GLU A 223 7.29 -22.11 0.71
CA GLU A 223 6.83 -23.51 0.79
C GLU A 223 5.73 -23.69 -0.25
N ILE A 224 6.12 -24.04 -1.48
CA ILE A 224 5.18 -24.29 -2.57
C ILE A 224 5.06 -25.79 -2.76
N LYS A 225 3.86 -26.31 -2.50
CA LYS A 225 3.52 -27.72 -2.61
C LYS A 225 2.65 -27.99 -3.84
N ASP A 226 2.73 -29.21 -4.37
CA ASP A 226 1.80 -29.70 -5.38
C ASP A 226 0.44 -30.06 -4.76
N GLU A 227 -0.50 -30.50 -5.60
CA GLU A 227 -1.84 -30.94 -5.19
C GLU A 227 -1.81 -32.13 -4.21
N ASN A 228 -0.71 -32.89 -4.18
CA ASN A 228 -0.53 -34.04 -3.28
C ASN A 228 0.21 -33.67 -1.97
N GLY A 229 0.56 -32.40 -1.78
CA GLY A 229 1.26 -31.90 -0.60
C GLY A 229 2.78 -32.08 -0.63
N ASN A 230 3.36 -32.54 -1.75
CA ASN A 230 4.81 -32.66 -1.89
C ASN A 230 5.45 -31.30 -2.15
N LEU A 231 6.59 -31.04 -1.51
CA LEU A 231 7.34 -29.80 -1.72
C LEU A 231 7.92 -29.74 -3.15
N VAL A 232 7.50 -28.75 -3.92
CA VAL A 232 7.95 -28.53 -5.32
C VAL A 232 9.01 -27.44 -5.38
N TYR A 233 8.84 -26.35 -4.62
CA TYR A 233 9.81 -25.26 -4.55
C TYR A 233 9.92 -24.74 -3.13
N ASP A 234 11.16 -24.41 -2.74
CA ASP A 234 11.48 -23.82 -1.45
C ASP A 234 12.30 -22.52 -1.56
N ARG A 235 12.61 -22.09 -2.78
CA ARG A 235 13.35 -20.86 -3.07
C ARG A 235 12.64 -20.08 -4.17
N MET A 236 12.32 -18.81 -3.90
CA MET A 236 11.94 -17.83 -4.91
C MET A 236 13.12 -16.92 -5.21
N ILE A 237 13.74 -17.04 -6.38
CA ILE A 237 14.86 -16.18 -6.75
C ILE A 237 14.38 -14.73 -6.95
N ILE A 238 15.11 -13.77 -6.38
CA ILE A 238 14.75 -12.36 -6.42
C ILE A 238 15.14 -11.73 -7.76
N GLY A 239 14.16 -11.10 -8.40
CA GLY A 239 14.23 -10.56 -9.75
C GLY A 239 13.02 -10.94 -10.59
N LYS A 240 12.59 -9.99 -11.42
CA LYS A 240 11.57 -10.18 -12.43
C LYS A 240 11.92 -11.36 -13.33
N ARG A 241 10.94 -12.26 -13.55
CA ARG A 241 11.05 -13.48 -14.38
C ARG A 241 12.12 -14.48 -13.88
N LYS A 242 12.59 -14.35 -12.65
CA LYS A 242 13.48 -15.35 -12.05
C LYS A 242 12.68 -16.57 -11.56
N PRO A 243 13.29 -17.77 -11.54
CA PRO A 243 12.56 -19.01 -11.28
C PRO A 243 12.28 -19.20 -9.79
N PHE A 244 11.30 -20.07 -9.52
CA PHE A 244 11.25 -20.82 -8.27
C PHE A 244 12.12 -22.07 -8.42
N LEU A 245 12.84 -22.45 -7.38
CA LEU A 245 13.79 -23.56 -7.37
C LEU A 245 13.56 -24.44 -6.13
N LEU A 246 14.02 -25.69 -6.21
CA LEU A 246 14.04 -26.61 -5.09
C LEU A 246 15.49 -26.84 -4.63
N SER A 247 15.83 -26.45 -3.41
CA SER A 247 17.21 -26.47 -2.90
C SER A 247 17.88 -27.84 -3.01
N THR A 248 17.13 -28.92 -2.78
CA THR A 248 17.63 -30.30 -2.88
C THR A 248 18.01 -30.74 -4.29
N LYS A 249 17.53 -30.04 -5.34
CA LYS A 249 17.80 -30.37 -6.76
C LYS A 249 18.58 -29.29 -7.51
N ASP A 250 18.39 -28.03 -7.15
CA ASP A 250 18.87 -26.87 -7.91
C ASP A 250 20.03 -26.11 -7.21
N GLN A 251 20.72 -26.73 -6.25
CA GLN A 251 21.73 -26.07 -5.40
C GLN A 251 22.77 -25.25 -6.20
N THR A 252 23.39 -25.81 -7.25
CA THR A 252 24.37 -25.09 -8.09
C THR A 252 23.76 -23.85 -8.78
N ARG A 253 22.47 -23.90 -9.16
CA ARG A 253 21.79 -22.76 -9.78
C ARG A 253 21.49 -21.67 -8.75
N ILE A 254 21.13 -22.06 -7.52
CA ILE A 254 20.92 -21.13 -6.41
C ILE A 254 22.23 -20.38 -6.11
N GLU A 255 23.35 -21.10 -5.93
CA GLU A 255 24.67 -20.51 -5.67
C GLU A 255 25.11 -19.54 -6.78
N LYS A 256 24.76 -19.82 -8.04
CA LYS A 256 25.00 -18.89 -9.15
C LYS A 256 24.24 -17.58 -8.95
N TYR A 257 22.95 -17.63 -8.60
CA TYR A 257 22.16 -16.42 -8.34
C TYR A 257 22.63 -15.66 -7.11
N GLU A 258 23.08 -16.34 -6.06
CA GLU A 258 23.72 -15.70 -4.91
C GLU A 258 24.96 -14.89 -5.32
N LYS A 259 25.88 -15.51 -6.08
CA LYS A 259 27.09 -14.86 -6.61
C LYS A 259 26.75 -13.67 -7.52
N GLU A 260 25.75 -13.81 -8.38
CA GLU A 260 25.28 -12.71 -9.25
C GLU A 260 24.73 -11.53 -8.43
N PHE A 261 23.95 -11.81 -7.38
CA PHE A 261 23.39 -10.78 -6.51
C PHE A 261 24.48 -10.03 -5.72
N GLU A 262 25.44 -10.75 -5.14
CA GLU A 262 26.56 -10.11 -4.43
C GLU A 262 27.48 -9.32 -5.38
N LYS A 263 27.70 -9.81 -6.60
CA LYS A 263 28.42 -9.03 -7.63
C LYS A 263 27.71 -7.72 -7.94
N LEU A 264 26.38 -7.72 -8.06
CA LEU A 264 25.59 -6.50 -8.27
C LEU A 264 25.73 -5.55 -7.08
N LYS A 265 25.63 -6.04 -5.84
CA LYS A 265 25.82 -5.21 -4.64
C LYS A 265 27.21 -4.56 -4.62
N ASN A 266 28.27 -5.31 -4.90
CA ASN A 266 29.63 -4.78 -4.94
C ASN A 266 29.79 -3.67 -5.98
N ASN A 267 29.16 -3.80 -7.15
CA ASN A 267 29.19 -2.76 -8.18
C ASN A 267 28.47 -1.47 -7.76
N PHE A 268 27.43 -1.54 -6.93
CA PHE A 268 26.69 -0.35 -6.45
C PHE A 268 27.30 0.28 -5.19
N ALA A 269 28.23 -0.41 -4.54
CA ALA A 269 28.95 0.06 -3.36
C ALA A 269 30.22 0.87 -3.72
N GLN A 270 30.71 0.74 -4.95
CA GLN A 270 31.76 1.59 -5.55
C GLN A 270 31.18 2.94 -5.96
#